data_AF-A0A382FHQ6-F1
#
_entry.id   AF-A0A382FHQ6-F1
#
_cell.length_a   1.000
_cell.length_b   1.000
_cell.length_c   1.000
_cell.angle_alpha   90.00
_cell.angle_beta   90.00
_cell.angle_gamma   90.00
#
_symmetry.space_group_name_H-M   'P 1'
#
loop_
_entity.id
_entity.type
_entity.pdbx_description
1 polymer ?
#
loop_
_entity_poly.entity_id
_entity_poly.type
_entity_poly.pdbx_seq_one_letter_code
_entity_poly.pdbx_strand_id
1 'polypeptide(L)'
;VADFFQNGVIATLHDLGRRPTADLEQELKFWSTDQPMSLVIPCLMSDLDSPALQRIVDQLAAVSYLDEVVIGLDRAGAGDFTRARKTFSRLGQHHRVLWNDGPRLTAIRDELEAHGLSTGQSGK
;
A
#
# COMPACT_ATOMS: atom_id res chain seq x y z
N VAL A 1 -16.41 9.49 20.62
CA VAL A 1 -15.91 8.27 21.28
C VAL A 1 -14.74 7.81 20.46
N ALA A 2 -13.55 7.84 21.05
CA ALA A 2 -12.30 7.54 20.39
C ALA A 2 -12.22 6.03 20.16
N ASP A 3 -12.07 5.62 18.90
CA ASP A 3 -11.89 4.23 18.52
C ASP A 3 -10.56 4.11 17.77
N PHE A 4 -9.48 4.35 18.52
CA PHE A 4 -8.12 4.00 18.10
C PHE A 4 -7.74 2.70 18.79
N PHE A 5 -8.37 1.61 18.38
CA PHE A 5 -7.89 0.26 18.67
C PHE A 5 -6.91 -0.15 17.57
N GLN A 6 -5.65 0.26 17.73
CA GLN A 6 -4.53 -0.32 16.98
C GLN A 6 -3.86 -1.37 17.87
N ASN A 7 -4.31 -2.63 17.76
CA ASN A 7 -3.56 -3.77 18.28
C ASN A 7 -2.49 -4.17 17.26
N GLY A 8 -1.28 -3.65 17.46
CA GLY A 8 -0.07 -4.06 16.79
C GLY A 8 1.12 -3.53 17.57
N VAL A 9 2.24 -4.25 17.59
CA VAL A 9 3.49 -3.76 18.20
C VAL A 9 3.73 -2.36 17.65
N ILE A 10 3.51 -1.34 18.49
CA ILE A 10 3.88 0.03 18.12
C ILE A 10 5.39 -0.04 18.00
N ALA A 11 5.90 -0.04 16.77
CA ALA A 11 7.30 0.26 16.52
C ALA A 11 7.51 1.61 17.20
N THR A 12 8.12 1.59 18.39
CA THR A 12 8.26 2.78 19.21
C THR A 12 9.03 3.78 18.38
N LEU A 13 8.35 4.82 17.90
CA LEU A 13 8.86 5.88 17.04
C LEU A 13 10.07 6.63 17.64
N HIS A 14 10.48 6.29 18.86
CA HIS A 14 11.62 6.82 19.59
C HIS A 14 12.97 6.63 18.86
N ASP A 15 13.08 5.66 17.95
CA ASP A 15 14.30 5.42 17.16
C ASP A 15 14.33 6.13 15.79
N LEU A 16 13.18 6.62 15.32
CA LEU A 16 13.11 7.40 14.07
C LEU A 16 13.73 8.78 14.30
N GLY A 17 14.95 8.98 13.79
CA GLY A 17 15.71 10.23 13.88
C GLY A 17 16.91 10.22 14.83
N ARG A 18 17.09 9.17 15.64
CA ARG A 18 18.30 8.96 16.46
C ARG A 18 19.35 8.09 15.78
N ARG A 19 18.93 7.31 14.79
CA ARG A 19 19.79 6.42 14.00
C ARG A 19 19.84 6.90 12.53
N PRO A 20 20.96 6.69 11.83
CA PRO A 20 21.04 6.85 10.39
C PRO A 20 20.02 5.94 9.67
N THR A 21 19.40 6.43 8.59
CA THR A 21 18.46 5.64 7.78
C THR A 21 19.08 4.33 7.27
N ALA A 22 20.36 4.38 6.88
CA ALA A 22 21.08 3.20 6.38
C ALA A 22 21.12 2.04 7.40
N ASP A 23 21.23 2.34 8.70
CA ASP A 23 21.25 1.31 9.74
C ASP A 23 19.88 0.63 9.87
N LEU A 24 18.80 1.40 9.73
CA LEU A 24 17.44 0.87 9.73
C LEU A 24 17.18 0.02 8.48
N GLU A 25 17.62 0.47 7.31
CA GLU A 25 17.47 -0.28 6.05
C GLU A 25 18.26 -1.58 6.05
N GLN A 26 19.44 -1.60 6.69
CA GLN A 26 20.23 -2.82 6.85
C GLN A 26 19.53 -3.83 7.75
N GLU A 27 18.91 -3.37 8.84
CA GLU A 27 18.14 -4.21 9.76
C GLU A 27 16.89 -4.77 9.08
N LEU A 28 16.14 -3.94 8.34
CA LEU A 28 15.02 -4.38 7.52
C LEU A 28 15.45 -5.42 6.48
N LYS A 29 16.57 -5.21 5.79
CA LYS A 29 17.11 -6.17 4.82
C LYS A 29 17.55 -7.49 5.46
N PHE A 30 18.03 -7.45 6.70
CA PHE A 30 18.32 -8.66 7.45
C PHE A 30 17.03 -9.41 7.80
N TRP A 31 16.00 -8.74 8.29
CA TRP A 31 14.72 -9.41 8.61
C TRP A 31 13.99 -9.94 7.40
N SER A 32 14.09 -9.27 6.24
CA SER A 32 13.42 -9.71 5.01
C SER A 32 13.86 -11.10 4.55
N THR A 33 14.98 -11.65 5.04
CA THR A 33 15.41 -13.01 4.68
C THR A 33 14.52 -14.10 5.28
N ASP A 34 13.97 -13.86 6.47
CA ASP A 34 13.15 -14.83 7.21
C ASP A 34 11.70 -14.37 7.38
N GLN A 35 11.45 -13.06 7.26
CA GLN A 35 10.12 -12.44 7.39
C GLN A 35 9.84 -11.54 6.18
N PRO A 36 9.24 -12.08 5.10
CA PRO A 36 8.90 -11.30 3.93
C PRO A 36 8.03 -10.09 4.27
N MET A 37 8.36 -8.94 3.71
CA MET A 37 7.71 -7.67 4.03
C MET A 37 6.90 -7.15 2.85
N SER A 38 5.63 -6.81 3.11
CA SER A 38 4.73 -6.20 2.14
C SER A 38 4.34 -4.79 2.56
N LEU A 39 4.31 -3.88 1.60
CA LEU A 39 3.84 -2.51 1.80
C LEU A 39 2.48 -2.31 1.14
N VAL A 40 1.53 -1.73 1.87
CA VAL A 40 0.23 -1.32 1.32
C VAL A 40 0.22 0.20 1.09
N ILE A 41 -0.10 0.62 -0.14
CA ILE A 41 -0.21 2.02 -0.53
C ILE A 41 -1.66 2.31 -0.92
N PRO A 42 -2.49 2.87 -0.02
CA PRO A 42 -3.77 3.42 -0.40
C PRO A 42 -3.56 4.77 -1.11
N CYS A 43 -4.15 4.94 -2.29
CA CYS A 43 -4.10 6.20 -3.03
C CYS A 43 -5.37 6.44 -3.85
N LEU A 44 -5.69 7.71 -4.04
CA LEU A 44 -6.75 8.14 -4.94
C LEU A 44 -6.20 8.34 -6.35
N MET A 45 -7.07 8.28 -7.36
CA MET A 45 -6.74 8.60 -8.75
C MET A 45 -6.04 9.96 -8.93
N SER A 46 -6.35 10.94 -8.08
CA SER A 46 -5.83 12.30 -8.08
C SER A 46 -4.38 12.36 -7.61
N ASP A 47 -3.98 11.35 -6.84
CA ASP A 47 -2.63 11.27 -6.27
C ASP A 47 -1.63 10.73 -7.30
N LEU A 48 -2.11 10.08 -8.37
CA LEU A 48 -1.28 9.39 -9.38
C LEU A 48 -0.22 10.32 -10.00
N ASP A 49 -0.49 11.61 -10.13
CA ASP A 49 0.47 12.62 -10.63
C ASP A 49 1.11 13.49 -9.57
N SER A 50 0.71 13.31 -8.33
CA SER A 50 1.21 14.16 -7.27
C SER A 50 2.74 14.01 -7.19
N PRO A 51 3.49 15.12 -7.09
CA PRO A 51 4.94 15.05 -6.92
C PRO A 51 5.35 14.23 -5.69
N ALA A 52 4.47 14.16 -4.68
CA ALA A 52 4.66 13.36 -3.49
C ALA A 52 4.64 11.85 -3.82
N LEU A 53 3.59 11.35 -4.49
CA LEU A 53 3.50 9.94 -4.84
C LEU A 53 4.63 9.52 -5.79
N GLN A 54 4.97 10.38 -6.76
CA GLN A 54 6.08 10.11 -7.68
C GLN A 54 7.41 9.92 -6.92
N ARG A 55 7.69 10.78 -5.92
CA ARG A 55 8.86 10.63 -5.05
C ARG A 55 8.80 9.37 -4.19
N ILE A 56 7.63 9.01 -3.66
CA ILE A 56 7.46 7.77 -2.88
C ILE A 56 7.79 6.57 -3.76
N VAL A 57 7.25 6.50 -4.98
CA VAL A 57 7.55 5.42 -5.93
C VAL A 57 9.05 5.36 -6.24
N ASP A 58 9.72 6.49 -6.40
CA ASP A 58 11.16 6.54 -6.61
C ASP A 58 11.98 6.00 -5.43
N GLN A 59 11.60 6.35 -4.19
CA GLN A 59 12.26 5.78 -3.01
C GLN A 59 12.01 4.27 -2.93
N LEU A 60 10.77 3.83 -3.12
CA LEU A 60 10.41 2.41 -3.07
C LEU A 60 11.04 1.59 -4.19
N ALA A 61 11.35 2.17 -5.34
CA ALA A 61 12.04 1.45 -6.41
C ALA A 61 13.51 1.15 -6.06
N ALA A 62 14.10 1.88 -5.10
CA ALA A 62 15.50 1.72 -4.70
C ALA A 62 15.70 0.75 -3.52
N VAL A 63 14.64 0.42 -2.77
CA VAL A 63 14.75 -0.46 -1.59
C VAL A 63 14.77 -1.93 -1.98
N SER A 64 15.50 -2.74 -1.21
CA SER A 64 15.69 -4.18 -1.49
C SER A 64 15.10 -5.11 -0.42
N TYR A 65 14.44 -4.54 0.59
CA TYR A 65 13.86 -5.29 1.71
C TYR A 65 12.35 -5.53 1.56
N LEU A 66 11.70 -5.00 0.52
CA LEU A 66 10.27 -5.24 0.27
C LEU A 66 10.08 -6.35 -0.76
N ASP A 67 9.33 -7.37 -0.37
CA ASP A 67 8.96 -8.48 -1.27
C ASP A 67 7.80 -8.09 -2.19
N GLU A 68 6.84 -7.32 -1.67
CA GLU A 68 5.65 -6.93 -2.42
C GLU A 68 5.15 -5.52 -2.06
N VAL A 69 4.64 -4.82 -3.07
CA VAL A 69 3.85 -3.60 -2.88
C VAL A 69 2.42 -3.81 -3.39
N VAL A 70 1.43 -3.61 -2.50
CA VAL A 70 0.00 -3.67 -2.84
C VAL A 70 -0.55 -2.26 -2.88
N ILE A 71 -1.01 -1.83 -4.05
CA ILE A 71 -1.59 -0.51 -4.27
C ILE A 71 -3.10 -0.62 -4.27
N GLY A 72 -3.77 0.07 -3.36
CA GLY A 72 -5.22 0.26 -3.38
C GLY A 72 -5.55 1.55 -4.12
N LEU A 73 -6.26 1.45 -5.24
CA LEU A 73 -6.68 2.57 -6.07
C LEU A 73 -8.18 2.83 -5.90
N ASP A 74 -8.49 3.98 -5.33
CA ASP A 74 -9.84 4.47 -5.08
C ASP A 74 -10.24 5.59 -6.05
N ARG A 75 -11.55 5.73 -6.28
CA ARG A 75 -12.20 6.75 -7.12
C ARG A 75 -11.61 6.86 -8.52
N ALA A 76 -11.31 5.71 -9.13
CA ALA A 76 -10.69 5.60 -10.44
C ALA A 76 -11.66 5.06 -11.49
N GLY A 77 -11.46 5.45 -12.75
CA GLY A 77 -12.01 4.77 -13.92
C GLY A 77 -11.03 3.78 -14.57
N ALA A 78 -11.45 3.13 -15.66
CA ALA A 78 -10.62 2.16 -16.37
C ALA A 78 -9.33 2.76 -16.96
N GLY A 79 -9.42 4.01 -17.44
CA GLY A 79 -8.26 4.79 -17.90
C GLY A 79 -7.27 5.07 -16.77
N ASP A 80 -7.78 5.46 -15.60
CA ASP A 80 -6.97 5.72 -14.41
C ASP A 80 -6.31 4.45 -13.88
N PHE A 81 -7.01 3.31 -13.91
CA PHE A 81 -6.42 2.02 -13.55
C PHE A 81 -5.26 1.64 -14.47
N THR A 82 -5.44 1.81 -15.79
CA THR A 82 -4.37 1.58 -16.78
C THR A 82 -3.17 2.49 -16.50
N ARG A 83 -3.44 3.74 -16.14
CA ARG A 83 -2.44 4.73 -15.80
C ARG A 83 -1.71 4.42 -14.50
N ALA A 84 -2.42 4.00 -13.46
CA ALA A 84 -1.84 3.55 -12.20
C ALA A 84 -0.86 2.39 -12.45
N ARG A 85 -1.25 1.39 -13.25
CA ARG A 85 -0.34 0.30 -13.63
C ARG A 85 0.94 0.81 -14.30
N LYS A 86 0.87 1.84 -15.13
CA LYS A 86 2.05 2.47 -15.74
C LYS A 86 2.89 3.26 -14.74
N THR A 87 2.26 3.94 -13.77
CA THR A 87 2.99 4.66 -12.72
C THR A 87 3.77 3.70 -11.84
N PHE A 88 3.13 2.63 -11.37
CA PHE A 88 3.73 1.66 -10.45
C PHE A 88 4.61 0.61 -11.13
N SER A 89 4.60 0.49 -12.47
CA SER A 89 5.54 -0.38 -13.20
C SER A 89 7.00 0.05 -13.06
N ARG A 90 7.26 1.22 -12.47
CA ARG A 90 8.60 1.70 -12.09
C ARG A 90 9.18 0.98 -10.88
N LEU A 91 8.34 0.33 -10.07
CA LEU A 91 8.79 -0.46 -8.93
C LEU A 91 9.59 -1.68 -9.44
N GLY A 92 10.77 -1.91 -8.86
CA GLY A 92 11.60 -3.07 -9.20
C GLY A 92 11.11 -4.38 -8.58
N GLN A 93 10.42 -4.30 -7.45
CA GLN A 93 9.80 -5.43 -6.77
C GLN A 93 8.42 -5.81 -7.34
N HIS A 94 7.95 -7.00 -6.96
CA HIS A 94 6.61 -7.47 -7.28
C HIS A 94 5.56 -6.49 -6.75
N HIS A 95 4.55 -6.17 -7.56
CA HIS A 95 3.49 -5.27 -7.15
C HIS A 95 2.14 -5.64 -7.75
N ARG A 96 1.07 -5.27 -7.03
CA ARG A 96 -0.33 -5.45 -7.46
C ARG A 96 -1.07 -4.13 -7.35
N VAL A 97 -1.92 -3.84 -8.32
CA VAL A 97 -2.85 -2.70 -8.25
C VAL A 97 -4.26 -3.25 -8.11
N LEU A 98 -4.91 -2.95 -6.99
CA LEU A 98 -6.28 -3.26 -6.67
C LEU A 98 -7.14 -2.03 -6.97
N TRP A 99 -8.06 -2.16 -7.92
CA TRP A 99 -9.03 -1.09 -8.21
C TRP A 99 -10.29 -1.33 -7.40
N ASN A 100 -10.40 -0.62 -6.27
CA ASN A 100 -11.40 -0.88 -5.24
C ASN A 100 -12.83 -0.63 -5.73
N ASP A 101 -13.01 0.40 -6.57
CA ASP A 101 -14.30 0.72 -7.20
C ASP A 101 -14.49 0.00 -8.55
N GLY A 102 -13.54 -0.85 -8.92
CA GLY A 102 -13.57 -1.58 -10.19
C GLY A 102 -14.65 -2.66 -10.21
N PRO A 103 -15.13 -3.05 -11.40
CA PRO A 103 -16.24 -4.00 -11.53
C PRO A 103 -15.96 -5.35 -10.85
N ARG A 104 -14.70 -5.79 -10.84
CA ARG A 104 -14.30 -7.05 -10.19
C ARG A 104 -14.39 -6.99 -8.67
N LEU A 105 -13.89 -5.93 -8.03
CA LEU A 105 -13.92 -5.83 -6.57
C LEU A 105 -15.32 -5.48 -6.06
N THR A 106 -16.08 -4.68 -6.81
CA THR A 106 -17.51 -4.46 -6.52
C THR A 106 -18.30 -5.76 -6.58
N ALA A 107 -18.12 -6.59 -7.60
CA ALA A 107 -18.82 -7.89 -7.68
C ALA A 107 -18.49 -8.82 -6.50
N ILE A 108 -17.22 -8.85 -6.05
CA ILE A 108 -16.82 -9.62 -4.87
C ILE A 108 -17.46 -9.06 -3.61
N ARG A 109 -17.51 -7.73 -3.44
CA ARG A 109 -18.17 -7.08 -2.31
C ARG A 109 -19.66 -7.40 -2.29
N ASP A 110 -20.34 -7.31 -3.44
CA ASP A 110 -21.77 -7.62 -3.56
C ASP A 110 -22.05 -9.09 -3.19
N GLU A 111 -21.16 -10.01 -3.60
CA GLU A 111 -21.24 -11.42 -3.21
C GLU A 111 -21.08 -11.61 -1.70
N LEU A 112 -20.11 -10.93 -1.08
CA LEU A 112 -19.91 -10.98 0.38
C LEU A 112 -21.11 -10.41 1.13
N GLU A 113 -21.67 -9.29 0.67
CA GLU A 113 -22.87 -8.68 1.24
C GLU A 113 -24.08 -9.61 1.12
N ALA A 114 -24.26 -10.29 -0.02
CA ALA A 114 -25.31 -11.29 -0.20
C ALA A 114 -25.22 -12.47 0.79
N HIS A 115 -24.01 -12.79 1.25
CA HIS A 115 -23.75 -13.83 2.27
C HIS A 115 -23.75 -13.29 3.71
N GLY A 116 -24.13 -12.03 3.92
CA GLY A 116 -24.16 -11.39 5.25
C GLY A 116 -22.77 -11.05 5.81
N LEU A 117 -21.73 -11.09 4.97
CA LEU A 117 -20.34 -10.76 5.31
C LEU A 117 -20.02 -9.32 4.92
N SER A 118 -20.85 -8.36 5.34
CA SER A 118 -20.69 -6.95 4.96
C SER A 118 -19.34 -6.37 5.40
N THR A 119 -18.63 -5.72 4.47
CA THR A 119 -17.30 -5.14 4.69
C THR A 119 -17.31 -3.68 5.17
N GLY A 120 -18.46 -3.16 5.63
CA GLY A 120 -18.56 -1.77 6.12
C GLY A 120 -18.44 -0.69 5.04
N GLN A 121 -18.36 0.58 5.45
CA GLN A 121 -18.29 1.73 4.52
C GLN A 121 -16.86 1.95 4.02
N SER A 122 -16.72 2.30 2.73
CA SER A 122 -15.43 2.69 2.14
C SER A 122 -14.78 3.82 2.94
N GLY A 123 -13.57 3.57 3.46
CA GLY A 123 -12.75 4.56 4.15
C GLY A 123 -13.05 4.81 5.63
N LYS A 124 -13.65 3.84 6.33
CA LYS A 124 -13.73 3.83 7.80
C LYS A 124 -12.84 2.76 8.41
#